data_AF-A0A967FA75-F1
#
_entry.id   AF-A0A967FA75-F1
#
_cell.length_a   1.000
_cell.length_b   1.000
_cell.length_c   1.000
_cell.angle_alpha   90.00
_cell.angle_beta   90.00
_cell.angle_gamma   90.00
#
_symmetry.space_group_name_H-M   'P 1'
#
loop_
_entity.id
_entity.type
_entity.pdbx_description
1 polymer ?
#
loop_
_entity_poly.entity_id
_entity_poly.type
_entity_poly.pdbx_seq_one_letter_code
_entity_poly.pdbx_strand_id
1 'polypeptide(L)'
;RLAKEGLTPLKITTGQVLQHIGCPHAARTTEPCIDYPASISTGHKKSIKLPLRGCSFCDVAVDKGFHGTLDTETVIRQIQCLPEIRYARKIPFELINEYPLPILLDLLEAIHLRDIELSQINLTLRADGLISGVEHLKSLLMVAARRDIFVLISSIGFESFDDRILRNLNKGLSVADNLQAIRLMRDLKAEFGDTFGYSNREGANHGFIHPTAWDTEETAAKNQKTISLYGLQNDILPPHSTPLVIHHASALGDWIREIEHREGLQWPRYGSVIGWWDTPHAKHDQG
;
A
#
# COMPACT_ATOMS: atom_id res chain seq x y z
N ARG A 1 -26.65 5.62 -9.85
CA ARG A 1 -27.17 4.24 -9.68
C ARG A 1 -28.45 4.11 -10.51
N LEU A 2 -28.83 2.93 -11.02
CA LEU A 2 -30.11 2.75 -11.70
C LEU A 2 -31.23 2.65 -10.64
N ALA A 3 -32.14 3.61 -10.62
CA ALA A 3 -33.38 3.55 -9.88
C ALA A 3 -34.54 3.27 -10.84
N LYS A 4 -35.72 2.96 -10.28
CA LYS A 4 -36.93 2.65 -11.06
C LYS A 4 -37.33 3.74 -12.08
N GLU A 5 -36.89 4.99 -11.87
CA GLU A 5 -37.23 6.14 -12.71
C GLU A 5 -36.02 6.70 -13.51
N GLY A 6 -34.89 6.00 -13.52
CA GLY A 6 -33.70 6.40 -14.29
C GLY A 6 -32.41 6.49 -13.47
N LEU A 7 -31.47 7.31 -13.93
CA LEU A 7 -30.17 7.50 -13.29
C LEU A 7 -30.30 8.41 -12.07
N THR A 8 -29.98 7.87 -10.89
CA THR A 8 -29.81 8.69 -9.67
C THR A 8 -28.38 9.23 -9.59
N PRO A 9 -28.20 10.55 -9.33
CA PRO A 9 -26.89 11.14 -9.09
C PRO A 9 -26.17 10.42 -7.95
N LEU A 10 -24.91 10.04 -8.20
CA LEU A 10 -24.05 9.50 -7.16
C LEU A 10 -23.43 10.67 -6.41
N LYS A 11 -23.57 10.69 -5.08
CA LYS A 11 -22.86 11.67 -4.25
C LYS A 11 -21.40 11.22 -4.13
N ILE A 12 -20.49 11.98 -4.73
CA ILE A 12 -19.04 11.79 -4.57
C ILE A 12 -18.64 12.43 -3.23
N THR A 13 -18.06 11.65 -2.34
CA THR A 13 -17.65 12.09 -1.00
C THR A 13 -16.13 12.15 -0.84
N THR A 14 -15.39 11.54 -1.75
CA THR A 14 -13.92 11.52 -1.76
C THR A 14 -13.43 11.44 -3.19
N GLY A 15 -12.40 12.21 -3.53
CA GLY A 15 -11.74 12.20 -4.84
C GLY A 15 -10.36 11.53 -4.81
N GLN A 16 -9.73 11.41 -5.98
CA GLN A 16 -8.32 11.06 -6.12
C GLN A 16 -7.64 12.15 -6.94
N VAL A 17 -6.46 12.57 -6.50
CA VAL A 17 -5.63 13.58 -7.16
C VAL A 17 -4.30 12.92 -7.49
N LEU A 18 -4.00 12.83 -8.78
CA LEU A 18 -2.80 12.18 -9.27
C LEU A 18 -1.63 13.16 -9.23
N GLN A 19 -0.55 12.78 -8.55
CA GLN A 19 0.73 13.48 -8.67
C GLN A 19 1.81 12.55 -9.22
N HIS A 20 1.84 11.28 -8.79
CA HIS A 20 2.77 10.29 -9.32
C HIS A 20 2.06 9.15 -10.06
N ILE A 21 2.60 8.82 -11.23
CA ILE A 21 2.29 7.59 -11.94
C ILE A 21 3.36 6.56 -11.57
N GLY A 22 2.93 5.36 -11.19
CA GLY A 22 3.83 4.27 -10.79
C GLY A 22 4.40 4.45 -9.38
N CYS A 23 5.44 3.68 -9.06
CA CYS A 23 6.11 3.68 -7.77
C CYS A 23 7.62 3.85 -7.97
N PRO A 24 8.32 4.76 -7.27
CA PRO A 24 9.78 4.90 -7.38
C PRO A 24 10.54 3.61 -7.03
N HIS A 25 10.01 2.79 -6.11
CA HIS A 25 10.59 1.47 -5.81
C HIS A 25 10.53 0.52 -7.02
N ALA A 26 9.50 0.64 -7.86
CA ALA A 26 9.36 -0.11 -9.11
C ALA A 26 10.33 0.32 -10.21
N ALA A 27 11.05 1.44 -10.07
CA ALA A 27 12.10 1.84 -11.00
C ALA A 27 13.41 1.05 -10.79
N ARG A 28 13.58 0.41 -9.62
CA ARG A 28 14.80 -0.31 -9.25
C ARG A 28 14.69 -1.76 -9.65
N THR A 29 15.73 -2.27 -10.33
CA THR A 29 15.84 -3.69 -10.65
C THR A 29 16.70 -4.38 -9.61
N THR A 30 16.21 -5.49 -9.06
CA THR A 30 16.93 -6.35 -8.11
C THR A 30 16.81 -7.81 -8.54
N GLU A 31 17.67 -8.68 -8.01
CA GLU A 31 17.59 -10.13 -8.24
C GLU A 31 17.49 -10.90 -6.90
N PRO A 32 16.39 -10.76 -6.15
CA PRO A 32 16.23 -11.44 -4.87
C PRO A 32 16.05 -12.95 -5.06
N CYS A 33 16.41 -13.70 -4.02
CA CYS A 33 16.00 -15.09 -3.87
C CYS A 33 14.67 -15.14 -3.11
N ILE A 34 13.61 -15.63 -3.77
CA ILE A 34 12.29 -15.83 -3.17
C ILE A 34 12.15 -17.29 -2.77
N ASP A 35 11.83 -17.54 -1.50
CA ASP A 35 11.66 -18.90 -0.95
C ASP A 35 10.53 -19.65 -1.67
N TYR A 36 10.59 -20.98 -1.69
CA TYR A 36 9.47 -21.83 -2.13
C TYR A 36 8.25 -21.69 -1.21
N PRO A 37 7.04 -22.02 -1.71
CA PRO A 37 5.85 -22.14 -0.87
C PRO A 37 6.10 -23.10 0.29
N ALA A 38 5.57 -22.76 1.47
CA ALA A 38 5.71 -23.60 2.66
C ALA A 38 5.14 -25.01 2.44
N SER A 39 4.09 -25.15 1.62
CA SER A 39 3.44 -26.43 1.31
C SER A 39 4.30 -27.42 0.52
N ILE A 40 5.38 -26.97 -0.13
CA ILE A 40 6.22 -27.81 -1.02
C ILE A 40 7.67 -27.93 -0.50
N SER A 41 8.09 -27.07 0.42
CA SER A 41 9.45 -27.07 0.96
C SER A 41 9.67 -28.26 1.93
N THR A 42 10.07 -29.42 1.42
CA THR A 42 10.35 -30.66 2.19
C THR A 42 11.69 -30.62 2.94
N GLY A 43 11.81 -29.73 3.93
CA GLY A 43 12.92 -29.72 4.90
C GLY A 43 14.22 -29.05 4.42
N HIS A 44 14.44 -28.91 3.10
CA HIS A 44 15.53 -28.11 2.55
C HIS A 44 15.01 -26.74 2.06
N LYS A 45 15.70 -25.65 2.43
CA LYS A 45 15.40 -24.29 1.94
C LYS A 45 15.64 -24.21 0.44
N LYS A 46 14.57 -24.37 -0.35
CA LYS A 46 14.57 -24.09 -1.80
C LYS A 46 14.18 -22.62 -2.03
N SER A 47 14.81 -21.98 -3.01
CA SER A 47 14.48 -20.62 -3.44
C SER A 47 14.67 -20.48 -4.95
N ILE A 48 13.96 -19.52 -5.54
CA ILE A 48 14.12 -19.10 -6.92
C ILE A 48 14.78 -17.72 -6.91
N LYS A 49 15.87 -17.58 -7.66
CA LYS A 49 16.44 -16.27 -7.96
C LYS A 49 15.75 -15.74 -9.22
N LEU A 50 15.12 -14.58 -9.15
CA LEU A 50 14.46 -13.96 -10.29
C LEU A 50 14.75 -12.45 -10.35
N PRO A 51 15.00 -11.89 -11.54
CA PRO A 51 15.04 -10.45 -11.71
C PRO A 51 13.63 -9.88 -11.51
N LEU A 52 13.51 -8.83 -10.70
CA LEU A 52 12.24 -8.14 -10.51
C LEU A 52 12.41 -6.64 -10.25
N ARG A 53 11.31 -5.90 -10.40
CA ARG A 53 11.23 -4.46 -10.18
C ARG A 53 10.18 -4.15 -9.12
N GLY A 54 10.56 -3.43 -8.07
CA GLY A 54 9.65 -3.07 -6.99
C GLY A 54 9.25 -4.25 -6.10
N CYS A 55 8.04 -4.23 -5.55
CA CYS A 55 7.53 -5.33 -4.73
C CYS A 55 7.18 -6.54 -5.60
N SER A 56 7.48 -7.77 -5.16
CA SER A 56 7.34 -8.97 -5.98
C SER A 56 5.88 -9.29 -6.38
N PHE A 57 4.93 -8.89 -5.54
CA PHE A 57 3.48 -9.10 -5.74
C PHE A 57 2.81 -8.00 -6.58
N CYS A 58 3.49 -6.87 -6.80
CA CYS A 58 2.89 -5.71 -7.45
C CYS A 58 3.04 -5.81 -8.97
N ASP A 59 1.95 -5.57 -9.70
CA ASP A 59 1.93 -5.52 -11.15
C ASP A 59 2.31 -4.14 -11.71
N VAL A 60 2.35 -3.09 -10.88
CA VAL A 60 2.65 -1.70 -11.31
C VAL A 60 3.91 -1.60 -12.16
N ALA A 61 4.98 -2.34 -11.83
CA ALA A 61 6.22 -2.30 -12.58
C ALA A 61 6.07 -2.85 -14.02
N VAL A 62 5.20 -3.84 -14.21
CA VAL A 62 4.94 -4.52 -15.47
C VAL A 62 3.83 -3.81 -16.25
N ASP A 63 2.75 -3.44 -15.57
CA ASP A 63 1.55 -2.82 -16.15
C ASP A 63 1.76 -1.35 -16.49
N LYS A 64 2.34 -0.57 -15.57
CA LYS A 64 2.52 0.87 -15.79
C LYS A 64 3.80 1.21 -16.53
N GLY A 65 4.83 0.36 -16.44
CA GLY A 65 6.09 0.43 -17.21
C GLY A 65 6.91 1.73 -17.10
N PHE A 66 6.40 2.75 -16.40
CA PHE A 66 6.91 4.11 -16.32
C PHE A 66 6.61 4.68 -14.93
N HIS A 67 7.55 5.45 -14.40
CA HIS A 67 7.30 6.32 -13.25
C HIS A 67 7.41 7.77 -13.71
N GLY A 68 6.48 8.62 -13.25
CA GLY A 68 6.48 10.03 -13.63
C GLY A 68 5.76 10.90 -12.61
N THR A 69 6.10 12.18 -12.63
CA THR A 69 5.54 13.18 -11.73
C THR A 69 4.84 14.25 -12.56
N LEU A 70 3.59 14.56 -12.21
CA LEU A 70 2.87 15.68 -12.77
C LEU A 70 3.34 16.97 -12.11
N ASP A 71 3.42 18.05 -12.90
CA ASP A 71 3.74 19.37 -12.36
C ASP A 71 2.67 19.87 -11.38
N THR A 72 3.07 20.81 -10.51
CA THR A 72 2.21 21.38 -9.47
C THR A 72 0.94 22.01 -10.04
N GLU A 73 1.00 22.65 -11.20
CA GLU A 73 -0.16 23.30 -11.82
C GLU A 73 -1.21 22.26 -12.25
N THR A 74 -0.76 21.15 -12.81
CA THR A 74 -1.62 20.03 -13.19
C THR A 74 -2.27 19.38 -11.96
N VAL A 75 -1.55 19.25 -10.85
CA VAL A 75 -2.10 18.77 -9.57
C VAL A 75 -3.16 19.74 -9.04
N ILE A 76 -2.88 21.04 -9.04
CA ILE A 76 -3.82 22.07 -8.58
C ILE A 76 -5.09 22.08 -9.44
N ARG A 77 -4.96 21.99 -10.77
CA ARG A 77 -6.12 21.93 -11.67
C ARG A 77 -7.03 20.76 -11.36
N GLN A 78 -6.47 19.59 -11.00
CA GLN A 78 -7.26 18.45 -10.55
C GLN A 78 -8.01 18.76 -9.24
N ILE A 79 -7.35 19.38 -8.26
CA ILE A 79 -7.95 19.77 -6.98
C ILE A 79 -9.07 20.80 -7.18
N GLN A 80 -8.88 21.78 -8.07
CA GLN A 80 -9.90 22.77 -8.40
C GLN A 80 -11.19 22.14 -8.96
N CYS A 81 -11.05 21.08 -9.75
CA CYS A 81 -12.18 20.32 -10.30
C CYS A 81 -12.90 19.44 -9.28
N LEU A 82 -12.39 19.30 -8.05
CA LEU A 82 -13.09 18.55 -7.01
C LEU A 82 -14.40 19.27 -6.61
N PRO A 83 -15.48 18.50 -6.37
CA PRO A 83 -16.70 19.03 -5.78
C PRO A 83 -16.43 19.73 -4.45
N GLU A 84 -17.31 20.68 -4.11
CA GLU A 84 -17.29 21.37 -2.83
C GLU A 84 -18.30 20.76 -1.85
N ILE A 85 -17.97 20.86 -0.57
CA ILE A 85 -18.84 20.54 0.56
C ILE A 85 -19.25 21.83 1.27
N ARG A 86 -19.61 21.73 2.56
CA ARG A 86 -19.98 22.90 3.37
C ARG A 86 -18.87 23.94 3.35
N TYR A 87 -19.29 25.21 3.34
CA TYR A 87 -18.39 26.38 3.37
C TYR A 87 -17.41 26.45 2.20
N ALA A 88 -17.82 25.99 1.00
CA ALA A 88 -17.02 26.04 -0.23
C ALA A 88 -15.66 25.30 -0.17
N ARG A 89 -15.47 24.41 0.81
CA ARG A 89 -14.26 23.58 0.91
C ARG A 89 -14.34 22.42 -0.07
N LYS A 90 -13.23 22.04 -0.70
CA LYS A 90 -13.16 20.84 -1.55
C LYS A 90 -13.44 19.57 -0.74
N ILE A 91 -14.08 18.58 -1.36
CA ILE A 91 -14.23 17.24 -0.78
C ILE A 91 -12.84 16.67 -0.39
N PRO A 92 -12.77 15.75 0.59
CA PRO A 92 -11.57 14.99 0.86
C PRO A 92 -11.01 14.33 -0.41
N PHE A 93 -9.70 14.21 -0.52
CA PHE A 93 -9.10 13.48 -1.63
C PHE A 93 -7.85 12.71 -1.21
N GLU A 94 -7.61 11.60 -1.91
CA GLU A 94 -6.36 10.86 -1.83
C GLU A 94 -5.34 11.45 -2.80
N LEU A 95 -4.18 11.86 -2.27
CA LEU A 95 -3.05 12.24 -3.10
C LEU A 95 -2.28 10.99 -3.51
N ILE A 96 -2.35 10.64 -4.79
CA ILE A 96 -1.69 9.47 -5.34
C ILE A 96 -0.20 9.78 -5.53
N ASN A 97 0.57 9.54 -4.48
CA ASN A 97 2.02 9.63 -4.42
C ASN A 97 2.53 8.95 -3.13
N GLU A 98 3.38 7.92 -3.24
CA GLU A 98 3.94 7.20 -2.09
C GLU A 98 5.03 7.97 -1.31
N TYR A 99 5.57 9.05 -1.88
CA TYR A 99 6.60 9.92 -1.30
C TYR A 99 6.23 11.42 -1.44
N PRO A 100 5.06 11.88 -0.96
CA PRO A 100 4.59 13.25 -1.14
C PRO A 100 5.23 14.24 -0.17
N LEU A 101 5.75 13.77 0.97
CA LEU A 101 6.08 14.63 2.12
C LEU A 101 7.05 15.79 1.79
N PRO A 102 8.14 15.59 1.02
CA PRO A 102 9.08 16.68 0.73
C PRO A 102 8.47 17.85 -0.05
N ILE A 103 7.39 17.62 -0.80
CA ILE A 103 6.78 18.62 -1.71
C ILE A 103 5.38 19.06 -1.28
N LEU A 104 4.82 18.44 -0.24
CA LEU A 104 3.42 18.63 0.13
C LEU A 104 3.15 20.01 0.73
N LEU A 105 4.15 20.58 1.41
CA LEU A 105 4.05 21.94 1.95
C LEU A 105 3.96 22.98 0.84
N ASP A 106 4.83 22.88 -0.18
CA ASP A 106 4.80 23.78 -1.34
C ASP A 106 3.48 23.66 -2.11
N LEU A 107 2.92 22.45 -2.21
CA LEU A 107 1.60 22.24 -2.79
C LEU A 107 0.50 22.96 -1.96
N LEU A 108 0.51 22.85 -0.63
CA LEU A 108 -0.45 23.55 0.22
C LEU A 108 -0.36 25.07 0.08
N GLU A 109 0.84 25.63 -0.02
CA GLU A 109 1.00 27.07 -0.25
C GLU A 109 0.50 27.48 -1.63
N ALA A 110 0.80 26.70 -2.68
CA ALA A 110 0.31 26.98 -4.02
C ALA A 110 -1.21 26.88 -4.16
N ILE A 111 -1.85 25.96 -3.43
CA ILE A 111 -3.31 25.83 -3.31
C ILE A 111 -3.88 27.07 -2.61
N HIS A 112 -3.27 27.50 -1.51
CA HIS A 112 -3.72 28.66 -0.75
C HIS A 112 -3.61 29.97 -1.53
N LEU A 113 -2.53 30.17 -2.29
CA LEU A 113 -2.36 31.34 -3.17
C LEU A 113 -3.44 31.45 -4.27
N ARG A 114 -4.25 30.41 -4.46
CA ARG A 114 -5.36 30.36 -5.42
C ARG A 114 -6.73 30.35 -4.73
N ASP A 115 -6.78 30.68 -3.44
CA ASP A 115 -7.98 30.73 -2.60
C ASP A 115 -8.80 29.42 -2.63
N ILE A 116 -8.10 28.28 -2.70
CA ILE A 116 -8.74 26.95 -2.66
C ILE A 116 -8.76 26.45 -1.22
N GLU A 117 -9.95 26.32 -0.66
CA GLU A 117 -10.14 25.79 0.69
C GLU A 117 -10.22 24.26 0.67
N LEU A 118 -9.36 23.58 1.43
CA LEU A 118 -9.36 22.12 1.55
C LEU A 118 -10.05 21.68 2.83
N SER A 119 -10.79 20.58 2.82
CA SER A 119 -11.28 19.98 4.06
C SER A 119 -10.32 18.92 4.61
N GLN A 120 -9.78 18.06 3.74
CA GLN A 120 -8.99 16.91 4.15
C GLN A 120 -8.08 16.41 3.02
N ILE A 121 -6.88 15.97 3.39
CA ILE A 121 -5.94 15.30 2.49
C ILE A 121 -5.66 13.90 3.02
N ASN A 122 -5.85 12.90 2.17
CA ASN A 122 -5.54 11.50 2.44
C ASN A 122 -4.19 11.17 1.78
N LEU A 123 -3.25 10.65 2.57
CA LEU A 123 -1.90 10.30 2.15
C LEU A 123 -1.72 8.79 2.16
N THR A 124 -1.31 8.26 1.01
CA THR A 124 -0.84 6.87 0.89
C THR A 124 0.67 6.88 0.83
N LEU A 125 1.33 6.31 1.84
CA LEU A 125 2.78 6.39 2.04
C LEU A 125 3.42 5.00 2.07
N ARG A 126 4.72 4.95 1.82
CA ARG A 126 5.56 3.84 2.31
C ARG A 126 6.13 4.14 3.69
N ALA A 127 6.44 3.10 4.46
CA ALA A 127 7.00 3.27 5.80
C ALA A 127 8.35 4.02 5.77
N ASP A 128 9.25 3.71 4.83
CA ASP A 128 10.50 4.45 4.63
C ASP A 128 10.27 5.92 4.23
N GLY A 129 9.22 6.18 3.44
CA GLY A 129 8.81 7.53 3.07
C GLY A 129 8.37 8.35 4.29
N LEU A 130 7.59 7.74 5.20
CA LEU A 130 7.22 8.39 6.46
C LEU A 130 8.42 8.62 7.37
N ILE A 131 9.27 7.60 7.57
CA ILE A 131 10.44 7.69 8.46
C ILE A 131 11.38 8.82 8.01
N SER A 132 11.69 8.86 6.72
CA SER A 132 12.60 9.88 6.17
C SER A 132 11.95 11.27 6.07
N GLY A 133 10.64 11.35 5.91
CA GLY A 133 9.90 12.59 5.70
C GLY A 133 9.18 13.16 6.93
N VAL A 134 9.40 12.62 8.13
CA VAL A 134 8.59 12.97 9.31
C VAL A 134 8.63 14.45 9.67
N GLU A 135 9.78 15.11 9.53
CA GLU A 135 9.90 16.55 9.84
C GLU A 135 9.15 17.43 8.82
N HIS A 136 9.07 16.99 7.56
CA HIS A 136 8.20 17.63 6.57
C HIS A 136 6.72 17.45 6.94
N LEU A 137 6.33 16.26 7.41
CA LEU A 137 4.96 16.02 7.86
C LEU A 137 4.59 16.86 9.08
N LYS A 138 5.48 17.02 10.07
CA LYS A 138 5.24 17.93 11.21
C LYS A 138 4.99 19.36 10.75
N SER A 139 5.85 19.85 9.85
CA SER A 139 5.73 21.20 9.29
C SER A 139 4.40 21.38 8.54
N LEU A 140 4.00 20.36 7.77
CA LEU A 140 2.70 20.31 7.11
C LEU A 140 1.54 20.38 8.10
N LEU A 141 1.59 19.57 9.17
CA LEU A 141 0.52 19.51 10.17
C LEU A 141 0.35 20.83 10.94
N MET A 142 1.45 21.57 11.20
CA MET A 142 1.37 22.92 11.77
C MET A 142 0.64 23.91 10.86
N VAL A 143 0.78 23.78 9.54
CA VAL A 143 0.03 24.60 8.56
C VAL A 143 -1.42 24.13 8.47
N ALA A 144 -1.63 22.81 8.41
CA ALA A 144 -2.95 22.20 8.34
C ALA A 144 -3.82 22.60 9.54
N ALA A 145 -3.26 22.58 10.76
CA ALA A 145 -3.96 22.98 11.99
C ALA A 145 -4.45 24.43 11.93
N ARG A 146 -3.60 25.36 11.45
CA ARG A 146 -3.97 26.79 11.31
C ARG A 146 -5.04 27.03 10.25
N ARG A 147 -5.18 26.11 9.30
CA ARG A 147 -6.12 26.18 8.19
C ARG A 147 -7.31 25.23 8.36
N ASP A 148 -7.43 24.58 9.53
CA ASP A 148 -8.50 23.61 9.80
C ASP A 148 -8.60 22.50 8.72
N ILE A 149 -7.44 22.01 8.26
CA ILE A 149 -7.34 20.92 7.28
C ILE A 149 -7.02 19.64 8.03
N PHE A 150 -7.83 18.60 7.84
CA PHE A 150 -7.52 17.27 8.38
C PHE A 150 -6.53 16.53 7.48
N VAL A 151 -5.47 15.96 8.05
CA VAL A 151 -4.50 15.14 7.32
C VAL A 151 -4.61 13.70 7.80
N LEU A 152 -4.98 12.79 6.90
CA LEU A 152 -5.12 11.38 7.19
C LEU A 152 -3.99 10.62 6.48
N ILE A 153 -3.16 9.86 7.19
CA ILE A 153 -2.41 8.78 6.55
C ILE A 153 -3.41 7.65 6.29
N SER A 154 -3.97 7.65 5.09
CA SER A 154 -5.03 6.71 4.70
C SER A 154 -4.50 5.31 4.46
N SER A 155 -3.24 5.17 4.04
CA SER A 155 -2.64 3.85 3.87
C SER A 155 -1.13 3.88 4.01
N ILE A 156 -0.61 2.83 4.63
CA ILE A 156 0.81 2.45 4.57
C ILE A 156 0.84 0.96 4.25
N GLY A 157 1.55 0.58 3.20
CA GLY A 157 1.76 -0.82 2.87
C GLY A 157 2.81 -1.45 3.78
N PHE A 158 2.44 -1.87 4.99
CA PHE A 158 3.34 -2.61 5.90
C PHE A 158 3.58 -4.04 5.39
N GLU A 159 2.55 -4.64 4.82
CA GLU A 159 2.45 -5.98 4.23
C GLU A 159 2.68 -7.15 5.20
N SER A 160 3.64 -7.08 6.11
CA SER A 160 3.92 -8.14 7.07
C SER A 160 4.68 -7.64 8.29
N PHE A 161 4.63 -8.42 9.38
CA PHE A 161 5.42 -8.22 10.59
C PHE A 161 6.40 -9.39 10.82
N ASP A 162 6.82 -10.02 9.72
CA ASP A 162 7.90 -11.01 9.66
C ASP A 162 8.90 -10.69 8.52
N ASP A 163 10.19 -10.59 8.86
CA ASP A 163 11.24 -10.21 7.91
C ASP A 163 11.45 -11.22 6.78
N ARG A 164 11.15 -12.51 6.98
CA ARG A 164 11.24 -13.50 5.90
C ARG A 164 10.14 -13.27 4.88
N ILE A 165 8.92 -12.96 5.31
CA ILE A 165 7.83 -12.60 4.40
C ILE A 165 8.15 -11.27 3.69
N LEU A 166 8.60 -10.24 4.41
CA LEU A 166 8.97 -8.94 3.80
C LEU A 166 10.08 -9.07 2.75
N ARG A 167 11.05 -9.96 2.98
CA ARG A 167 12.08 -10.31 2.00
C ARG A 167 11.49 -10.94 0.74
N ASN A 168 10.60 -11.92 0.88
CA ASN A 168 9.94 -12.58 -0.25
C ASN A 168 9.03 -11.61 -1.03
N LEU A 169 8.42 -10.64 -0.34
CA LEU A 169 7.65 -9.55 -0.95
C LEU A 169 8.53 -8.48 -1.63
N ASN A 170 9.85 -8.54 -1.48
CA ASN A 170 10.84 -7.56 -1.94
C ASN A 170 10.45 -6.10 -1.58
N LYS A 171 9.92 -5.89 -0.38
CA LYS A 171 9.48 -4.55 0.05
C LYS A 171 10.66 -3.60 0.29
N GLY A 172 11.84 -4.17 0.58
CA GLY A 172 13.05 -3.44 0.95
C GLY A 172 12.99 -2.86 2.36
N LEU A 173 12.10 -3.39 3.21
CA LEU A 173 11.84 -2.95 4.58
C LEU A 173 11.91 -4.13 5.54
N SER A 174 12.26 -3.83 6.78
CA SER A 174 12.22 -4.76 7.91
C SER A 174 11.00 -4.53 8.79
N VAL A 175 10.74 -5.46 9.70
CA VAL A 175 9.75 -5.30 10.76
C VAL A 175 10.09 -4.09 11.64
N ALA A 176 11.39 -3.83 11.88
CA ALA A 176 11.82 -2.68 12.65
C ALA A 176 11.41 -1.35 11.99
N ASP A 177 11.53 -1.25 10.66
CA ASP A 177 11.08 -0.07 9.91
C ASP A 177 9.56 0.11 10.03
N ASN A 178 8.79 -0.97 9.87
CA ASN A 178 7.33 -0.92 10.03
C ASN A 178 6.93 -0.45 11.43
N LEU A 179 7.56 -0.99 12.49
CA LEU A 179 7.29 -0.60 13.87
C LEU A 179 7.72 0.85 14.17
N GLN A 180 8.82 1.31 13.57
CA GLN A 180 9.26 2.70 13.67
C GLN A 180 8.21 3.64 13.05
N ALA A 181 7.73 3.34 11.84
CA ALA A 181 6.69 4.13 11.19
C ALA A 181 5.39 4.18 12.03
N ILE A 182 4.97 3.06 12.61
CA ILE A 182 3.80 2.99 13.52
C ILE A 182 3.99 3.87 14.75
N ARG A 183 5.17 3.81 15.36
CA ARG A 183 5.50 4.67 16.50
C ARG A 183 5.40 6.15 16.11
N LEU A 184 5.96 6.54 14.96
CA LEU A 184 5.88 7.93 14.49
C LEU A 184 4.43 8.38 14.28
N MET A 185 3.57 7.55 13.69
CA MET A 185 2.14 7.90 13.54
C MET A 185 1.46 8.11 14.90
N ARG A 186 1.73 7.25 15.88
CA ARG A 186 1.19 7.39 17.25
C ARG A 186 1.68 8.67 17.92
N ASP A 187 2.97 8.97 17.81
CA ASP A 187 3.58 10.17 18.37
C ASP A 187 2.99 11.43 17.72
N LEU A 188 2.84 11.45 16.40
CA LEU A 188 2.19 12.55 15.65
C LEU A 188 0.71 12.73 16.05
N LYS A 189 -0.03 11.65 16.27
CA LYS A 189 -1.42 11.76 16.75
C LYS A 189 -1.50 12.36 18.15
N ALA A 190 -0.59 11.97 19.04
CA ALA A 190 -0.52 12.56 20.37
C ALA A 190 -0.17 14.06 20.32
N GLU A 191 0.68 14.47 19.37
CA GLU A 191 1.12 15.86 19.19
C GLU A 191 0.07 16.75 18.51
N PHE A 192 -0.56 16.28 17.42
CA PHE A 192 -1.43 17.10 16.56
C PHE A 192 -2.94 16.84 16.74
N GLY A 193 -3.32 15.87 17.57
CA GLY A 193 -4.71 15.63 17.98
C GLY A 193 -5.66 15.47 16.79
N ASP A 194 -6.67 16.33 16.74
CA ASP A 194 -7.76 16.28 15.74
C ASP A 194 -7.35 16.77 14.35
N THR A 195 -6.13 17.32 14.18
CA THR A 195 -5.62 17.71 12.85
C THR A 195 -5.11 16.48 12.07
N PHE A 196 -4.74 15.41 12.78
CA PHE A 196 -4.07 14.25 12.19
C PHE A 196 -4.81 12.95 12.48
N GLY A 197 -4.91 12.09 11.47
CA GLY A 197 -5.44 10.74 11.62
C GLY A 197 -4.53 9.70 10.97
N TYR A 198 -4.60 8.48 11.49
CA TYR A 198 -3.93 7.31 10.90
C TYR A 198 -4.64 6.00 11.22
N SER A 199 -5.59 5.96 12.15
CA SER A 199 -6.14 4.70 12.63
C SER A 199 -7.25 4.16 11.73
N ASN A 200 -7.49 2.85 11.80
CA ASN A 200 -8.62 2.20 11.14
C ASN A 200 -9.99 2.80 11.54
N ARG A 201 -10.10 3.36 12.75
CA ARG A 201 -11.31 4.05 13.25
C ARG A 201 -11.53 5.41 12.58
N GLU A 202 -10.46 6.03 12.10
CA GLU A 202 -10.47 7.29 11.36
C GLU A 202 -10.60 7.06 9.83
N GLY A 203 -10.75 5.81 9.41
CA GLY A 203 -10.91 5.43 8.00
C GLY A 203 -9.61 5.08 7.28
N ALA A 204 -8.49 4.93 7.99
CA ALA A 204 -7.27 4.40 7.39
C ALA A 204 -7.37 2.90 7.12
N ASN A 205 -6.68 2.44 6.08
CA ASN A 205 -6.55 1.04 5.73
C ASN A 205 -5.10 0.75 5.34
N HIS A 206 -4.30 0.35 6.33
CA HIS A 206 -2.92 -0.02 6.13
C HIS A 206 -2.80 -1.44 5.58
N GLY A 207 -1.89 -1.63 4.62
CA GLY A 207 -1.68 -2.92 3.97
C GLY A 207 -1.11 -3.95 4.93
N PHE A 208 -1.78 -5.09 5.03
CA PHE A 208 -1.31 -6.29 5.72
C PHE A 208 -1.75 -7.52 4.90
N ILE A 209 -0.76 -8.26 4.41
CA ILE A 209 -0.94 -9.40 3.51
C ILE A 209 -0.84 -10.68 4.34
N HIS A 210 -1.97 -11.34 4.55
CA HIS A 210 -2.06 -12.63 5.21
C HIS A 210 -3.37 -13.34 4.84
N PRO A 211 -3.37 -14.66 4.57
CA PRO A 211 -2.21 -15.54 4.51
C PRO A 211 -1.32 -15.31 3.28
N THR A 212 -0.10 -15.84 3.33
CA THR A 212 0.91 -15.84 2.27
C THR A 212 1.34 -17.26 1.94
N ALA A 213 1.94 -17.46 0.76
CA ALA A 213 2.47 -18.76 0.35
C ALA A 213 3.61 -19.28 1.24
N TRP A 214 4.18 -18.42 2.09
CA TRP A 214 5.33 -18.74 2.94
C TRP A 214 4.95 -18.94 4.41
N ASP A 215 3.67 -18.81 4.75
CA ASP A 215 3.23 -18.95 6.12
C ASP A 215 3.46 -20.38 6.64
N THR A 216 4.05 -20.45 7.83
CA THR A 216 4.20 -21.65 8.65
C THR A 216 3.62 -21.36 10.03
N GLU A 217 3.46 -22.39 10.87
CA GLU A 217 3.08 -22.19 12.27
C GLU A 217 4.04 -21.23 12.99
N GLU A 218 5.34 -21.28 12.68
CA GLU A 218 6.36 -20.39 13.22
C GLU A 218 6.16 -18.93 12.79
N THR A 219 5.95 -18.66 11.49
CA THR A 219 5.75 -17.28 11.00
C THR A 219 4.42 -16.71 11.51
N ALA A 220 3.37 -17.54 11.58
CA ALA A 220 2.09 -17.16 12.15
C ALA A 220 2.22 -16.78 13.64
N ALA A 221 2.91 -17.61 14.44
CA ALA A 221 3.15 -17.33 15.84
C ALA A 221 3.98 -16.05 16.06
N LYS A 222 5.00 -15.83 15.22
CA LYS A 222 5.84 -14.63 15.30
C LYS A 222 5.09 -13.36 14.90
N ASN A 223 4.30 -13.39 13.82
CA ASN A 223 3.41 -12.30 13.45
C ASN A 223 2.43 -11.99 14.59
N GLN A 224 1.75 -13.01 15.12
CA GLN A 224 0.78 -12.83 16.21
C GLN A 224 1.43 -12.24 17.46
N LYS A 225 2.65 -12.68 17.81
CA LYS A 225 3.41 -12.12 18.93
C LYS A 225 3.67 -10.62 18.73
N THR A 226 4.15 -10.22 17.56
CA THR A 226 4.39 -8.79 17.25
C THR A 226 3.08 -8.00 17.30
N ILE A 227 2.02 -8.50 16.66
CA ILE A 227 0.70 -7.85 16.64
C ILE A 227 0.20 -7.60 18.05
N SER A 228 0.22 -8.62 18.90
CA SER A 228 -0.24 -8.53 20.29
C SER A 228 0.64 -7.61 21.13
N LEU A 229 1.98 -7.71 21.02
CA LEU A 229 2.92 -6.90 21.80
C LEU A 229 2.78 -5.40 21.52
N TYR A 230 2.55 -5.03 20.26
CA TYR A 230 2.43 -3.63 19.85
C TYR A 230 0.98 -3.14 19.74
N GLY A 231 0.01 -4.00 20.07
CA GLY A 231 -1.43 -3.69 20.06
C GLY A 231 -1.94 -3.28 18.68
N LEU A 232 -1.41 -3.85 17.61
CA LEU A 232 -1.65 -3.39 16.23
C LEU A 232 -3.11 -3.55 15.79
N GLN A 233 -3.87 -4.45 16.42
CA GLN A 233 -5.30 -4.62 16.19
C GLN A 233 -6.15 -3.43 16.63
N ASN A 234 -5.61 -2.55 17.48
CA ASN A 234 -6.39 -1.47 18.08
C ASN A 234 -6.57 -0.27 17.15
N ASP A 235 -5.59 -0.05 16.26
CA ASP A 235 -5.42 1.16 15.46
C ASP A 235 -4.87 0.90 14.04
N ILE A 236 -3.98 -0.08 13.86
CA ILE A 236 -3.27 -0.28 12.58
C ILE A 236 -3.97 -1.30 11.68
N LEU A 237 -4.23 -2.51 12.18
CA LEU A 237 -4.67 -3.62 11.35
C LEU A 237 -6.15 -3.53 11.01
N PRO A 238 -6.54 -3.92 9.78
CA PRO A 238 -7.95 -4.09 9.45
C PRO A 238 -8.53 -5.31 10.21
N PRO A 239 -9.87 -5.39 10.36
CA PRO A 239 -10.54 -6.55 10.95
C PRO A 239 -10.25 -7.88 10.24
N HIS A 240 -9.98 -7.80 8.92
CA HIS A 240 -9.63 -8.93 8.07
C HIS A 240 -8.42 -8.57 7.22
N SER A 241 -7.45 -9.48 7.14
CA SER A 241 -6.28 -9.33 6.28
C SER A 241 -6.62 -9.64 4.82
N THR A 242 -5.82 -9.10 3.90
CA THR A 242 -5.92 -9.45 2.48
C THR A 242 -4.98 -10.63 2.21
N PRO A 243 -5.43 -11.76 1.64
CA PRO A 243 -4.52 -12.83 1.26
C PRO A 243 -3.55 -12.35 0.18
N LEU A 244 -2.38 -12.97 0.10
CA LEU A 244 -1.47 -12.75 -1.01
C LEU A 244 -2.19 -13.09 -2.32
N VAL A 245 -2.25 -12.12 -3.24
CA VAL A 245 -2.78 -12.34 -4.59
C VAL A 245 -1.59 -12.42 -5.54
N ILE A 246 -1.43 -13.56 -6.22
CA ILE A 246 -0.39 -13.72 -7.24
C ILE A 246 -1.03 -13.49 -8.60
N HIS A 247 -0.79 -12.30 -9.16
CA HIS A 247 -1.23 -11.96 -10.50
C HIS A 247 -0.24 -12.49 -11.55
N HIS A 248 -0.74 -12.92 -12.70
CA HIS A 248 0.11 -13.40 -13.81
C HIS A 248 1.15 -12.37 -14.27
N ALA A 249 0.81 -11.07 -14.21
CA ALA A 249 1.68 -9.96 -14.58
C ALA A 249 2.53 -9.42 -13.40
N SER A 250 2.74 -10.21 -12.36
CA SER A 250 3.65 -9.88 -11.25
C SER A 250 4.90 -10.77 -11.30
N ALA A 251 5.97 -10.35 -10.62
CA ALA A 251 7.17 -11.18 -10.49
C ALA A 251 6.88 -12.50 -9.74
N LEU A 252 5.90 -12.50 -8.82
CA LEU A 252 5.42 -13.75 -8.22
C LEU A 252 4.76 -14.69 -9.24
N GLY A 253 4.19 -14.16 -10.32
CA GLY A 253 3.69 -14.94 -11.44
C GLY A 253 4.80 -15.68 -12.20
N ASP A 254 5.99 -15.07 -12.35
CA ASP A 254 7.18 -15.75 -12.88
C ASP A 254 7.74 -16.77 -11.88
N TRP A 255 7.83 -16.39 -10.61
CA TRP A 255 8.30 -17.25 -9.51
C TRP A 255 7.53 -18.58 -9.43
N ILE A 256 6.20 -18.53 -9.43
CA ILE A 256 5.39 -19.75 -9.33
C ILE A 256 5.50 -20.62 -10.58
N ARG A 257 5.59 -20.00 -11.78
CA ARG A 257 5.80 -20.75 -13.04
C ARG A 257 7.15 -21.48 -13.06
N GLU A 258 8.19 -20.88 -12.48
CA GLU A 258 9.49 -21.53 -12.36
C GLU A 258 9.42 -22.74 -11.42
N ILE A 259 8.69 -22.64 -10.30
CA ILE A 259 8.46 -23.78 -9.39
C ILE A 259 7.67 -24.88 -10.10
N GLU A 260 6.59 -24.53 -10.80
CA GLU A 260 5.80 -25.46 -11.62
C GLU A 260 6.65 -26.18 -12.67
N HIS A 261 7.62 -25.50 -13.26
CA HIS A 261 8.55 -26.10 -14.20
C HIS A 261 9.48 -27.11 -13.51
N ARG A 262 10.10 -26.74 -12.38
CA ARG A 262 11.04 -27.59 -11.64
C ARG A 262 10.42 -28.80 -10.98
N GLU A 263 9.19 -28.66 -10.48
CA GLU A 263 8.52 -29.72 -9.71
C GLU A 263 7.53 -30.52 -10.57
N GLY A 264 7.31 -30.17 -11.84
CA GLY A 264 6.35 -30.86 -12.71
C GLY A 264 4.88 -30.67 -12.30
N LEU A 265 4.60 -29.58 -11.58
CA LEU A 265 3.30 -29.25 -10.99
C LEU A 265 2.63 -28.08 -11.70
N GLN A 266 1.34 -27.88 -11.47
CA GLN A 266 0.60 -26.71 -11.90
C GLN A 266 -0.51 -26.35 -10.90
N TRP A 267 -0.53 -25.09 -10.43
CA TRP A 267 -1.62 -24.59 -9.60
C TRP A 267 -2.85 -24.21 -10.44
N PRO A 268 -4.06 -24.24 -9.86
CA PRO A 268 -5.25 -23.69 -10.50
C PRO A 268 -5.08 -22.22 -10.89
N ARG A 269 -5.76 -21.83 -11.98
CA ARG A 269 -5.82 -20.45 -12.47
C ARG A 269 -7.24 -19.93 -12.39
N TYR A 270 -7.40 -18.74 -11.82
CA TYR A 270 -8.69 -18.06 -11.67
C TYR A 270 -8.63 -16.73 -12.40
N GLY A 271 -8.86 -16.77 -13.72
CA GLY A 271 -8.70 -15.60 -14.59
C GLY A 271 -7.24 -15.14 -14.61
N SER A 272 -6.98 -13.94 -14.06
CA SER A 272 -5.64 -13.37 -14.01
C SER A 272 -4.86 -13.69 -12.73
N VAL A 273 -5.43 -14.52 -11.85
CA VAL A 273 -4.84 -14.90 -10.55
C VAL A 273 -4.41 -16.36 -10.55
N ILE A 274 -3.29 -16.65 -9.88
CA ILE A 274 -2.78 -17.99 -9.63
C ILE A 274 -3.18 -18.44 -8.22
N GLY A 275 -3.93 -19.54 -8.13
CA GLY A 275 -4.51 -20.08 -6.89
C GLY A 275 -3.50 -20.87 -6.06
N TRP A 276 -2.48 -20.20 -5.52
CA TRP A 276 -1.40 -20.83 -4.72
C TRP A 276 -1.89 -21.52 -3.44
N TRP A 277 -3.10 -21.18 -2.97
CA TRP A 277 -3.75 -21.76 -1.80
C TRP A 277 -4.37 -23.14 -2.08
N ASP A 278 -4.56 -23.51 -3.35
CA ASP A 278 -5.08 -24.81 -3.73
C ASP A 278 -3.96 -25.84 -3.94
N THR A 279 -4.35 -27.10 -3.94
CA THR A 279 -3.43 -28.21 -4.24
C THR A 279 -3.02 -28.17 -5.71
N PRO A 280 -1.72 -28.09 -6.05
CA PRO A 280 -1.28 -28.18 -7.43
C PRO A 280 -1.46 -29.60 -7.97
N HIS A 281 -1.69 -29.73 -9.27
CA HIS A 281 -1.84 -31.00 -9.97
C HIS A 281 -0.58 -31.34 -10.77
N ALA A 282 -0.35 -32.63 -11.06
CA ALA A 282 0.72 -33.02 -11.97
C ALA A 282 0.37 -32.53 -13.39
N LYS A 283 1.38 -32.04 -14.13
CA LYS A 283 1.17 -31.57 -15.51
C LYS A 283 0.64 -32.64 -16.47
N HIS A 284 0.74 -33.92 -16.12
CA HIS A 284 0.24 -35.04 -16.91
C HIS A 284 -1.27 -35.31 -16.74
N ASP A 285 -1.93 -34.66 -15.78
CA ASP A 285 -3.35 -34.87 -15.48
C ASP A 285 -4.29 -33.95 -16.28
N GLN A 286 -3.74 -33.08 -17.15
CA GLN A 286 -4.53 -32.26 -18.09
C GLN A 286 -4.47 -32.88 -19.50
N GLY A 287 -5.28 -33.93 -19.69
CA GLY A 287 -5.62 -34.51 -20.99
C GLY A 287 -7.00 -34.06 -21.45
#